data_AF-A0A3G2EF99-F1
#
_entry.id   AF-A0A3G2EF99-F1
#
_cell.length_a   1.000
_cell.length_b   1.000
_cell.length_c   1.000
_cell.angle_alpha   90.00
_cell.angle_beta   90.00
_cell.angle_gamma   90.00
#
_symmetry.space_group_name_H-M   'P 1'
#
loop_
_entity.id
_entity.type
_entity.pdbx_description
1 polymer ?
#
loop_
_entity_poly.entity_id
_entity_poly.type
_entity_poly.pdbx_seq_one_letter_code
_entity_poly.pdbx_strand_id
1 'polypeptide(L)'
;MREWLHEESVRDALGIDSVNAAEKWRCRDASAFGWEKWAAQKNIELLPETEAARAGDFVVYDFSHIGLVIKDQPSQAGAIMTIEGNTNGKGERDSNSGDGVWEKTRARSLTKSYIRLFA
;
A
#
# COMPACT_ATOMS: atom_id res chain seq x y z
N MET A 1 1.90 -7.24 5.52
CA MET A 1 0.59 -7.92 5.32
C MET A 1 0.56 -9.31 5.93
N ARG A 2 1.44 -10.27 5.53
CA ARG A 2 1.44 -11.63 6.10
C ARG A 2 1.43 -11.65 7.63
N GLU A 3 2.46 -11.07 8.25
CA GLU A 3 2.58 -11.03 9.72
C GLU A 3 1.38 -10.35 10.39
N TRP A 4 0.90 -9.25 9.82
CA TRP A 4 -0.27 -8.53 10.32
C TRP A 4 -1.56 -9.36 10.29
N LEU A 5 -1.71 -10.27 9.32
CA LEU A 5 -2.83 -11.20 9.25
C LEU A 5 -2.73 -12.39 10.24
N HIS A 6 -1.62 -12.53 10.98
CA HIS A 6 -1.54 -13.46 12.10
C HIS A 6 -2.22 -12.90 13.36
N GLU A 7 -2.50 -11.60 13.42
CA GLU A 7 -3.29 -10.98 14.48
C GLU A 7 -4.78 -11.31 14.31
N GLU A 8 -5.42 -11.85 15.34
CA GLU A 8 -6.84 -12.23 15.31
C GLU A 8 -7.76 -11.02 15.08
N SER A 9 -7.51 -9.92 15.78
CA SER A 9 -8.31 -8.69 15.64
C SER A 9 -8.30 -8.12 14.21
N VAL A 10 -7.21 -8.34 13.47
CA VAL A 10 -7.08 -7.90 12.07
C VAL A 10 -7.89 -8.80 11.16
N ARG A 11 -7.83 -10.12 11.38
CA ARG A 11 -8.63 -11.08 10.62
C ARG A 11 -10.12 -10.85 10.84
N ASP A 12 -10.53 -10.61 12.08
CA ASP A 12 -11.92 -10.32 12.44
C ASP A 12 -12.41 -9.05 11.73
N ALA A 13 -11.60 -7.98 11.73
CA ALA A 13 -11.92 -6.74 11.03
C ALA A 13 -12.06 -6.91 9.51
N LEU A 14 -11.40 -7.92 8.93
CA LEU A 14 -11.46 -8.26 7.51
C LEU A 14 -12.47 -9.39 7.20
N GLY A 15 -13.15 -9.93 8.22
CA GLY A 15 -14.09 -11.05 8.06
C GLY A 15 -13.43 -12.37 7.62
N ILE A 16 -12.18 -12.60 8.03
CA ILE A 16 -11.40 -13.79 7.66
C ILE A 16 -11.35 -14.78 8.82
N ASP A 17 -11.82 -16.01 8.60
CA ASP A 17 -12.06 -17.00 9.66
C ASP A 17 -10.81 -17.70 10.21
N SER A 18 -9.68 -17.64 9.50
CA SER A 18 -8.50 -18.45 9.81
C SER A 18 -7.23 -17.91 9.16
N VAL A 19 -6.07 -18.28 9.71
CA VAL A 19 -4.77 -17.96 9.12
C VAL A 19 -4.63 -18.54 7.71
N ASN A 20 -5.15 -19.76 7.46
CA ASN A 20 -5.09 -20.37 6.13
C ASN A 20 -5.97 -19.63 5.12
N ALA A 21 -7.16 -19.17 5.53
CA ALA A 21 -7.98 -18.31 4.68
C ALA A 21 -7.28 -16.96 4.41
N ALA A 22 -6.63 -16.38 5.43
CA ALA A 22 -5.86 -15.15 5.29
C ALA A 22 -4.69 -15.30 4.30
N GLU A 23 -3.98 -16.42 4.32
CA GLU A 23 -2.90 -16.72 3.37
C GLU A 23 -3.39 -16.85 1.92
N LYS A 24 -4.60 -17.38 1.72
CA LYS A 24 -5.24 -17.44 0.40
C LYS A 24 -5.84 -16.10 -0.01
N TRP A 25 -6.19 -15.26 0.96
CA TRP A 25 -6.80 -13.96 0.74
C TRP A 25 -5.77 -12.90 0.36
N ARG A 26 -4.61 -12.84 1.03
CA ARG A 26 -3.63 -11.77 0.83
C ARG A 26 -3.04 -11.71 -0.58
N CYS A 27 -2.58 -10.53 -0.98
CA CYS A 27 -1.83 -10.40 -2.22
C CYS A 27 -0.52 -11.20 -2.13
N ARG A 28 -0.19 -11.91 -3.22
CA ARG A 28 1.05 -12.69 -3.39
C ARG A 28 1.84 -12.27 -4.63
N ASP A 29 1.36 -11.26 -5.34
CA ASP A 29 2.03 -10.74 -6.53
C ASP A 29 3.19 -9.82 -6.10
N ALA A 30 4.36 -10.04 -6.70
CA ALA A 30 5.54 -9.22 -6.46
C ALA A 30 5.51 -7.89 -7.23
N SER A 31 4.67 -7.78 -8.26
CA SER A 31 4.51 -6.56 -9.05
C SER A 31 3.57 -5.56 -8.36
N ALA A 32 3.91 -4.27 -8.40
CA ALA A 32 3.06 -3.23 -7.82
C ALA A 32 1.65 -3.20 -8.45
N PHE A 33 1.56 -3.29 -9.78
CA PHE A 33 0.28 -3.32 -10.49
C PHE A 33 -0.54 -4.60 -10.26
N GLY A 34 0.11 -5.70 -9.81
CA GLY A 34 -0.60 -6.90 -9.39
C GLY A 34 -1.51 -6.66 -8.18
N TRP A 35 -1.19 -5.67 -7.35
CA TRP A 35 -1.99 -5.32 -6.18
C TRP A 35 -3.33 -4.68 -6.56
N GLU A 36 -3.40 -3.88 -7.62
CA GLU A 36 -4.67 -3.32 -8.12
C GLU A 36 -5.61 -4.44 -8.60
N LYS A 37 -5.06 -5.43 -9.33
CA LYS A 37 -5.82 -6.61 -9.77
C LYS A 37 -6.32 -7.42 -8.59
N TRP A 38 -5.46 -7.64 -7.59
CA TRP A 38 -5.83 -8.34 -6.37
C TRP A 38 -6.94 -7.61 -5.61
N ALA A 39 -6.84 -6.28 -5.45
CA ALA A 39 -7.85 -5.48 -4.78
C ALA A 39 -9.21 -5.60 -5.47
N ALA A 40 -9.24 -5.46 -6.79
CA ALA A 40 -10.46 -5.65 -7.59
C ALA A 40 -11.06 -7.06 -7.41
N GLN A 41 -10.24 -8.12 -7.44
CA GLN A 41 -10.70 -9.50 -7.24
C GLN A 41 -11.28 -9.76 -5.84
N LYS A 42 -10.81 -9.02 -4.83
CA LYS A 42 -11.29 -9.11 -3.45
C LYS A 42 -12.38 -8.11 -3.11
N ASN A 43 -12.85 -7.33 -4.09
CA ASN A 43 -13.81 -6.24 -3.89
C ASN A 43 -13.34 -5.24 -2.82
N ILE A 44 -12.02 -5.00 -2.78
CA ILE A 44 -11.38 -3.98 -1.95
C ILE A 44 -11.40 -2.66 -2.72
N GLU A 45 -11.60 -1.56 -2.01
CA GLU A 45 -11.71 -0.25 -2.61
C GLU A 45 -10.40 0.17 -3.29
N LEU A 46 -10.51 0.51 -4.58
CA LEU A 46 -9.45 1.07 -5.39
C LEU A 46 -9.79 2.54 -5.69
N LEU A 47 -9.08 3.45 -5.04
CA LEU A 47 -9.33 4.89 -5.12
C LEU A 47 -8.40 5.53 -6.15
N PRO A 48 -8.89 6.50 -6.95
CA PRO A 48 -8.05 7.24 -7.87
C PRO A 48 -7.09 8.19 -7.12
N GLU A 49 -6.07 8.67 -7.82
CA GLU A 49 -5.12 9.67 -7.28
C GLU A 49 -5.79 10.96 -6.80
N THR A 50 -7.02 11.25 -7.26
CA THR A 50 -7.78 12.41 -6.81
C THR A 50 -8.23 12.27 -5.37
N GLU A 51 -8.37 11.08 -4.79
CA GLU A 51 -8.81 10.93 -3.41
C GLU A 51 -7.70 11.25 -2.40
N ALA A 52 -8.10 11.68 -1.20
CA ALA A 52 -7.15 11.87 -0.11
C ALA A 52 -6.66 10.53 0.43
N ALA A 53 -5.34 10.36 0.49
CA ALA A 53 -4.73 9.18 1.09
C ALA A 53 -5.00 9.14 2.60
N ARG A 54 -5.27 7.95 3.12
CA ARG A 54 -5.43 7.68 4.56
C ARG A 54 -4.31 6.80 5.07
N ALA A 55 -3.96 6.95 6.34
CA ALA A 55 -3.03 6.04 7.01
C ALA A 55 -3.52 4.59 6.88
N GLY A 56 -2.63 3.69 6.47
CA GLY A 56 -2.94 2.29 6.21
C GLY A 56 -3.30 1.97 4.75
N ASP A 57 -3.54 2.98 3.90
CA ASP A 57 -3.70 2.73 2.46
C ASP A 57 -2.39 2.20 1.87
N PHE A 58 -2.50 1.27 0.92
CA PHE A 58 -1.39 0.98 0.01
C PHE A 58 -1.47 1.95 -1.16
N VAL A 59 -0.39 2.69 -1.41
CA VAL A 59 -0.29 3.52 -2.61
C VAL A 59 0.42 2.76 -3.71
N VAL A 60 -0.17 2.71 -4.90
CA VAL A 60 0.47 2.22 -6.13
C VAL A 60 0.86 3.43 -6.97
N TYR A 61 2.11 3.49 -7.42
CA TYR A 61 2.65 4.58 -8.23
C TYR A 61 2.72 4.21 -9.71
N ASP A 62 2.63 5.21 -10.61
CA ASP A 62 2.61 5.01 -12.07
C ASP A 62 3.89 4.37 -12.62
N PHE A 63 5.01 4.48 -11.90
CA PHE A 63 6.29 3.89 -12.26
C PHE A 63 6.47 2.45 -11.70
N SER A 64 5.37 1.74 -11.42
CA SER A 64 5.36 0.36 -10.90
C SER A 64 6.06 0.23 -9.55
N HIS A 65 5.66 1.06 -8.58
CA HIS A 65 6.09 0.99 -7.18
C HIS A 65 4.90 0.91 -6.25
N ILE A 66 5.11 0.43 -5.03
CA ILE A 66 4.09 0.38 -3.99
C ILE A 66 4.69 0.81 -2.65
N GLY A 67 3.90 1.51 -1.85
CA GLY A 67 4.26 1.93 -0.50
C GLY A 67 3.07 1.81 0.45
N LEU A 68 3.33 1.95 1.75
CA LEU A 68 2.31 2.03 2.79
C LEU A 68 2.17 3.47 3.26
N VAL A 69 0.99 4.06 3.14
CA VAL A 69 0.71 5.41 3.65
C VAL A 69 0.69 5.36 5.18
N ILE A 70 1.45 6.25 5.84
CA ILE A 70 1.61 6.24 7.31
C ILE A 70 0.91 7.39 8.02
N LYS A 71 0.40 8.37 7.28
CA LYS A 71 -0.38 9.49 7.81
C LYS A 71 -1.47 9.87 6.85
N ASP A 72 -2.61 10.28 7.39
CA ASP A 72 -3.65 10.90 6.59
C ASP A 72 -3.10 12.13 5.86
N GLN A 73 -3.47 12.26 4.60
CA GLN A 73 -3.03 13.38 3.79
C GLN A 73 -3.68 14.66 4.34
N PRO A 74 -2.89 15.69 4.69
CA PRO A 74 -3.41 16.90 5.32
C PRO A 74 -4.35 17.70 4.39
N SER A 75 -4.20 17.53 3.09
CA SER A 75 -5.12 18.02 2.07
C SER A 75 -5.02 17.14 0.82
N GLN A 76 -6.08 17.08 0.03
CA GLN A 76 -6.16 16.33 -1.24
C GLN A 76 -5.11 16.76 -2.28
N ALA A 77 -4.48 17.92 -2.11
CA ALA A 77 -3.39 18.42 -2.95
C ALA A 77 -1.99 18.23 -2.33
N GLY A 78 -1.92 17.78 -1.09
CA GLY A 78 -0.68 17.66 -0.33
C GLY A 78 0.23 16.52 -0.81
N ALA A 79 1.45 16.50 -0.30
CA ALA A 79 2.29 15.31 -0.44
C ALA A 79 1.75 14.16 0.42
N ILE A 80 2.05 12.92 0.02
CA ILE A 80 1.76 11.73 0.81
C ILE A 80 3.02 11.28 1.55
N MET A 81 2.83 10.79 2.78
CA MET A 81 3.90 10.23 3.60
C MET A 81 3.77 8.71 3.65
N THR A 82 4.82 8.00 3.30
CA THR A 82 4.80 6.55 3.09
C THR A 82 6.02 5.85 3.68
N ILE A 83 5.91 4.55 3.90
CA ILE A 83 7.03 3.63 4.07
C ILE A 83 7.17 2.80 2.79
N GLU A 84 8.35 2.81 2.19
CA GLU A 84 8.66 2.18 0.91
C GLU A 84 9.91 1.29 1.04
N GLY A 85 9.87 0.09 0.44
CA GLY A 85 11.02 -0.81 0.36
C GLY A 85 11.80 -0.63 -0.94
N ASN A 86 13.03 -1.13 -1.00
CA ASN A 86 13.92 -1.03 -2.17
C ASN A 86 14.15 0.43 -2.61
N THR A 87 14.38 1.28 -1.62
CA THR A 87 14.71 2.70 -1.76
C THR A 87 15.88 3.01 -0.84
N ASN A 88 16.44 4.23 -0.93
CA ASN A 88 17.57 4.68 -0.13
C ASN A 88 17.22 5.91 0.71
N GLY A 89 18.04 6.27 1.70
CA GLY A 89 17.78 7.47 2.53
C GLY A 89 17.67 8.81 1.74
N LYS A 90 18.07 8.84 0.46
CA LYS A 90 18.09 10.06 -0.38
C LYS A 90 16.79 10.33 -1.15
N GLY A 91 15.80 9.42 -1.11
CA GLY A 91 14.52 9.64 -1.80
C GLY A 91 14.45 9.05 -3.22
N GLU A 92 15.55 8.48 -3.71
CA GLU A 92 15.63 7.92 -5.04
C GLU A 92 15.08 6.48 -5.06
N ARG A 93 14.46 6.11 -6.20
CA ARG A 93 14.35 4.71 -6.56
C ARG A 93 15.72 4.25 -6.97
N ASP A 94 16.27 3.27 -6.29
CA ASP A 94 17.46 2.64 -6.81
C ASP A 94 17.34 1.13 -6.65
N SER A 95 17.04 0.44 -7.74
CA SER A 95 17.12 -1.02 -7.77
C SER A 95 18.56 -1.54 -7.67
N ASN A 96 19.56 -0.65 -7.79
CA ASN A 96 20.99 -0.94 -7.69
C ASN A 96 21.59 -0.54 -6.33
N SER A 97 21.08 0.50 -5.65
CA SER A 97 21.56 0.97 -4.32
C SER A 97 20.48 1.04 -3.23
N GLY A 98 19.27 0.57 -3.50
CA GLY A 98 18.20 0.45 -2.51
C GLY A 98 18.69 -0.39 -1.35
N ASP A 99 18.86 0.26 -0.20
CA ASP A 99 19.54 -0.31 0.96
C ASP A 99 18.56 -0.71 2.06
N GLY A 100 17.26 -0.45 1.89
CA GLY A 100 16.27 -0.90 2.85
C GLY A 100 14.86 -0.37 2.65
N VAL A 101 14.20 -0.20 3.80
CA VAL A 101 12.83 0.27 3.95
C VAL A 101 12.89 1.64 4.63
N TRP A 102 12.31 2.65 4.00
CA TRP A 102 12.47 4.03 4.43
C TRP A 102 11.17 4.83 4.35
N GLU A 103 11.10 5.85 5.20
CA GLU A 103 10.08 6.89 5.08
C GLU A 103 10.31 7.75 3.83
N LYS A 104 9.21 8.08 3.15
CA LYS A 104 9.19 8.92 1.96
C LYS A 104 8.09 9.95 2.04
N THR A 105 8.38 11.10 1.45
CA THR A 105 7.39 12.10 1.09
C THR A 105 7.34 12.17 -0.43
N ARG A 106 6.18 11.89 -1.02
CA ARG A 106 5.97 11.88 -2.47
C ARG A 106 4.93 12.91 -2.88
N ALA A 107 5.14 13.50 -4.06
CA ALA A 107 4.09 14.30 -4.70
C ALA A 107 2.91 13.39 -5.04
N ARG A 108 1.69 13.85 -4.77
CA ARG A 108 0.45 13.12 -5.08
C ARG A 108 0.41 12.66 -6.55
N SER A 109 0.84 13.52 -7.48
CA SER A 109 0.76 13.28 -8.93
C SER A 109 1.60 12.12 -9.46
N LEU A 110 2.36 11.45 -8.58
CA LEU A 110 3.07 10.20 -8.90
C LEU A 110 2.20 8.97 -8.65
N THR A 111 1.09 9.15 -7.93
CA THR A 111 0.18 8.09 -7.52
C THR A 111 -0.67 7.69 -8.70
N LYS A 112 -0.78 6.38 -8.90
CA LYS A 112 -1.74 5.78 -9.80
C LYS A 112 -3.08 5.56 -9.09
N SER A 113 -3.02 4.94 -7.92
CA SER A 113 -4.19 4.54 -7.13
C SER A 113 -3.83 4.29 -5.67
N TYR A 114 -4.85 4.31 -4.81
CA TYR A 114 -4.78 3.83 -3.44
C TYR A 114 -5.64 2.57 -3.28
N ILE A 115 -5.17 1.62 -2.49
CA ILE A 115 -5.92 0.43 -2.09
C ILE A 115 -6.24 0.58 -0.60
N ARG A 116 -7.54 0.73 -0.30
CA ARG A 116 -8.03 0.98 1.05
C ARG A 116 -8.68 -0.28 1.61
N LEU A 117 -8.08 -0.83 2.67
CA LEU A 117 -8.55 -2.08 3.29
C LEU A 117 -9.74 -1.87 4.22
N PHE A 118 -9.86 -0.70 4.85
CA PHE A 118 -10.92 -0.36 5.79
C PHE A 118 -11.57 0.95 5.35
N ALA A 119 -12.91 0.94 5.25
CA ALA A 119 -13.70 2.12 4.91
C ALA A 119 -13.88 3.07 6.10
#